data_AF-A0A3P6BVP6-F1
#
_entry.id   AF-A0A3P6BVP6-F1
#
_cell.length_a   1.000
_cell.length_b   1.000
_cell.length_c   1.000
_cell.angle_alpha   90.00
_cell.angle_beta   90.00
_cell.angle_gamma   90.00
#
_symmetry.space_group_name_H-M   'P 1'
#
loop_
_entity.id
_entity.type
_entity.pdbx_description
1 polymer ?
#
loop_
_entity_poly.entity_id
_entity_poly.type
_entity_poly.pdbx_seq_one_letter_code
_entity_poly.pdbx_strand_id
1 'polypeptide(L)'
;MFQAVDESITLWVTFFNITRLARDFFSLTTEEKLRFHMSGGEGGFSISSHLQGEAMKDWRDVVLYPTYPPEGWSKVTEYSERLMGLAYKVLEVLSEAMGLEKDALKNACVDMEQKIFVTYFPKTP
;
A
#
# COMPACT_ATOMS: atom_id res chain seq x y z
N MET A 1 -4.89 -8.09 -17.67
CA MET A 1 -4.60 -6.85 -16.93
C MET A 1 -5.42 -5.73 -17.55
N PHE A 2 -6.10 -4.93 -16.73
CA PHE A 2 -6.88 -3.78 -17.18
C PHE A 2 -6.52 -2.55 -16.34
N GLN A 3 -6.87 -1.36 -16.83
CA GLN A 3 -6.73 -0.10 -16.08
C GLN A 3 -8.12 0.38 -15.65
N ALA A 4 -8.25 0.79 -14.39
CA ALA A 4 -9.44 1.45 -13.87
C ALA A 4 -9.13 2.94 -13.67
N VAL A 5 -10.03 3.82 -14.11
CA VAL A 5 -9.90 5.27 -13.97
C VAL A 5 -11.02 5.77 -13.06
N ASP A 6 -10.64 6.37 -11.92
CA ASP A 6 -11.58 6.97 -10.97
C ASP A 6 -11.08 8.37 -10.59
N GLU A 7 -11.80 9.41 -11.04
CA GLU A 7 -11.46 10.81 -10.80
C GLU A 7 -11.55 11.22 -9.31
N SER A 8 -12.35 10.47 -8.52
CA SER A 8 -12.49 10.68 -7.09
C SER A 8 -11.25 10.22 -6.31
N ILE A 9 -10.39 9.39 -6.90
CA ILE A 9 -9.04 9.09 -6.41
C ILE A 9 -8.07 10.09 -7.06
N THR A 10 -8.31 11.38 -6.80
CA THR A 10 -7.68 12.47 -7.55
C THR A 10 -6.16 12.48 -7.39
N LEU A 11 -5.47 12.81 -8.49
CA LEU A 11 -4.00 12.94 -8.63
C LEU A 11 -3.30 13.67 -7.46
N TRP A 12 -3.98 14.62 -6.82
CA TRP A 12 -3.42 15.48 -5.78
C TRP A 12 -3.19 14.78 -4.44
N VAL A 13 -4.07 13.87 -4.02
CA VAL A 13 -3.90 13.14 -2.75
C VAL A 13 -2.87 12.03 -2.93
N THR A 14 -2.97 11.29 -4.03
CA THR A 14 -2.15 10.10 -4.28
C THR A 14 -0.75 10.44 -4.77
N PHE A 15 -0.59 11.33 -5.75
CA PHE A 15 0.71 11.54 -6.39
C PHE A 15 1.61 12.47 -5.59
N PHE A 16 1.14 13.66 -5.21
CA PHE A 16 2.01 14.62 -4.54
C PHE A 16 2.31 14.24 -3.08
N ASN A 17 1.33 13.77 -2.32
CA ASN A 17 1.55 13.48 -0.91
C ASN A 17 2.23 12.12 -0.70
N ILE A 18 1.77 11.04 -1.34
CA ILE A 18 2.37 9.72 -1.10
C ILE A 18 3.76 9.63 -1.71
N THR A 19 3.98 10.15 -2.93
CA THR A 19 5.33 10.15 -3.51
C THR A 19 6.28 11.07 -2.76
N ARG A 20 5.81 12.22 -2.25
CA ARG A 20 6.64 13.08 -1.38
C ARG A 20 6.95 12.39 -0.06
N LEU A 21 5.94 11.87 0.64
CA LEU A 21 6.12 11.16 1.91
C LEU A 21 7.07 9.96 1.74
N ALA A 22 6.92 9.19 0.66
CA ALA A 22 7.83 8.12 0.29
C ALA A 22 9.25 8.65 0.10
N ARG A 23 9.45 9.70 -0.71
CA ARG A 23 10.76 10.30 -0.94
C ARG A 23 11.41 10.78 0.36
N ASP A 24 10.66 11.54 1.15
CA ASP A 24 11.12 12.09 2.43
C ASP A 24 11.53 10.93 3.36
N PHE A 25 10.69 9.90 3.45
CA PHE A 25 10.97 8.69 4.24
C PHE A 25 12.21 7.93 3.75
N PHE A 26 12.34 7.68 2.44
CA PHE A 26 13.50 6.96 1.89
C PHE A 26 14.79 7.79 1.94
N SER A 27 14.69 9.11 2.13
CA SER A 27 15.85 9.98 2.37
C SER A 27 16.38 9.95 3.82
N LEU A 28 15.60 9.43 4.77
CA LEU A 28 16.03 9.27 6.17
C LEU A 28 17.19 8.27 6.31
N THR A 29 17.97 8.41 7.39
CA THR A 29 19.02 7.43 7.71
C THR A 29 18.43 6.09 8.12
N THR A 30 19.25 5.04 8.12
CA THR A 30 18.83 3.70 8.58
C THR A 30 18.31 3.75 10.02
N GLU A 31 18.97 4.48 10.92
CA GLU A 31 18.59 4.63 12.32
C GLU A 31 17.24 5.32 12.50
N GLU A 32 16.96 6.34 11.69
CA GLU A 32 15.68 7.05 11.69
C GLU A 32 14.55 6.18 11.16
N LYS A 33 14.82 5.43 10.10
CA LYS A 33 13.89 4.47 9.51
C LYS A 33 13.55 3.31 10.46
N LEU A 34 14.51 2.83 11.23
CA LEU A 34 14.31 1.76 12.22
C LEU A 34 13.32 2.14 13.33
N ARG A 35 13.07 3.44 13.57
CA ARG A 35 12.03 3.89 14.50
C ARG A 35 10.61 3.50 14.06
N PHE A 36 10.43 3.20 12.77
CA PHE A 36 9.17 2.76 12.18
C PHE A 36 9.07 1.23 12.06
N HIS A 37 10.08 0.49 12.51
CA HIS A 37 10.05 -0.96 12.58
C HIS A 37 9.18 -1.38 13.77
N MET A 38 8.05 -2.04 13.52
CA MET A 38 7.26 -2.67 14.60
C MET A 38 7.56 -4.16 14.64
N SER A 39 7.86 -4.69 15.82
CA SER A 39 8.03 -6.13 16.05
C SER A 39 6.67 -6.82 16.11
N GLY A 40 6.49 -7.94 15.40
CA GLY A 40 5.32 -8.82 15.56
C GLY A 40 4.40 -8.98 14.35
N GLY A 41 4.73 -8.41 13.18
CA GLY A 41 3.96 -8.65 11.95
C GLY A 41 2.67 -7.84 11.80
N GLU A 42 2.30 -7.04 12.80
CA GLU A 42 1.13 -6.13 12.79
C GLU A 42 1.39 -4.82 12.02
N GLY A 43 2.42 -4.82 11.16
CA GLY A 43 2.86 -3.73 10.31
C GLY A 43 4.26 -3.22 10.63
N GLY A 44 4.79 -2.32 9.82
CA GLY A 44 6.08 -1.69 10.06
C GLY A 44 6.95 -1.56 8.82
N PHE A 45 8.00 -0.77 8.95
CA PHE A 45 8.98 -0.58 7.89
C PHE A 45 9.93 -1.78 7.76
N SER A 46 10.08 -2.32 6.54
CA SER A 46 10.99 -3.44 6.23
C SER A 46 11.96 -3.06 5.11
N ILE A 47 13.20 -2.73 5.46
CA ILE A 47 14.24 -2.50 4.44
C ILE A 47 14.59 -3.85 3.80
N SER A 48 14.55 -3.95 2.47
CA SER A 48 14.91 -5.19 1.77
C SER A 48 16.33 -5.65 2.10
N SER A 49 17.25 -4.71 2.35
CA SER A 49 18.63 -5.01 2.75
C SER A 49 18.75 -5.75 4.08
N HIS A 50 17.66 -5.86 4.86
CA HIS A 50 17.58 -6.53 6.16
C HIS A 50 16.53 -7.66 6.19
N LEU A 51 15.94 -8.06 5.05
CA LEU A 51 15.12 -9.28 5.00
C LEU A 51 16.03 -10.48 5.30
N GLN A 52 15.95 -11.02 6.52
CA GLN A 52 16.69 -12.21 6.92
C GLN A 52 16.29 -13.39 6.02
N GLY A 53 17.19 -13.82 5.14
CA GLY A 53 17.03 -15.03 4.34
C GLY A 53 17.18 -14.86 2.82
N GLU A 54 17.30 -13.64 2.29
CA GLU A 54 17.49 -13.45 0.84
C GLU A 54 18.96 -13.52 0.43
N ALA A 55 19.27 -14.39 -0.54
CA ALA A 55 20.62 -14.60 -1.08
C ALA A 55 21.14 -13.44 -1.94
N MET A 56 20.27 -12.51 -2.32
CA MET A 56 20.57 -11.34 -3.15
C MET A 56 19.91 -10.12 -2.53
N LYS A 57 20.66 -9.02 -2.39
CA LYS A 57 20.10 -7.74 -1.95
C LYS A 57 19.14 -7.24 -3.02
N ASP A 58 17.85 -7.10 -2.69
CA ASP A 58 16.89 -6.48 -3.59
C ASP A 58 17.28 -5.01 -3.84
N TRP A 59 17.17 -4.54 -5.09
CA TRP A 59 17.48 -3.16 -5.47
C TRP A 59 16.33 -2.21 -5.13
N ARG A 60 15.58 -2.51 -4.07
CA ARG A 60 14.31 -1.87 -3.77
C ARG A 60 14.16 -1.73 -2.28
N ASP A 61 13.85 -0.54 -1.79
CA ASP A 61 13.39 -0.41 -0.41
C ASP A 61 11.85 -0.48 -0.39
N VAL A 62 11.28 -1.21 0.57
CA VAL A 62 9.83 -1.41 0.68
C VAL A 62 9.34 -0.89 2.03
N VAL A 63 8.26 -0.12 2.04
CA VAL A 63 7.52 0.15 3.27
C VAL A 63 6.19 -0.57 3.19
N LEU A 64 5.87 -1.33 4.24
CA LEU A 64 4.56 -1.92 4.43
C LEU A 64 3.80 -1.11 5.48
N TYR A 65 2.68 -0.52 5.07
CA TYR A 65 1.74 0.07 6.02
C TYR A 65 0.64 -0.95 6.34
N PRO A 66 0.45 -1.34 7.62
CA PRO A 66 -0.81 -1.92 8.05
C PRO A 66 -1.89 -0.82 8.04
N THR A 67 -3.13 -1.21 8.34
CA THR A 67 -4.34 -0.38 8.41
C THR A 67 -4.20 0.95 9.19
N TYR A 68 -3.15 1.14 10.00
CA TYR A 68 -2.84 2.36 10.75
C TYR A 68 -1.41 2.85 10.48
N PRO A 69 -1.22 3.85 9.60
CA PRO A 69 0.11 4.39 9.34
C PRO A 69 0.57 5.32 10.48
N PRO A 70 1.89 5.57 10.62
CA PRO A 70 2.44 6.44 11.66
C PRO A 70 1.94 7.88 11.57
N GLU A 71 2.09 8.63 12.67
CA GLU A 71 1.67 10.03 12.75
C GLU A 71 2.27 10.88 11.60
N GLY A 72 1.44 11.69 10.94
CA GLY A 72 1.80 12.44 9.73
C GLY A 72 1.44 11.77 8.39
N TRP A 73 0.94 10.54 8.41
CA TRP A 73 0.56 9.78 7.21
C TRP A 73 -0.95 9.63 7.01
N SER A 74 -1.76 10.50 7.63
CA SER A 74 -3.22 10.49 7.50
C SER A 74 -3.73 10.52 6.04
N LYS A 75 -2.96 11.13 5.15
CA LYS A 75 -3.25 11.15 3.70
C LYS A 75 -3.11 9.78 3.03
N VAL A 76 -2.26 8.89 3.56
CA VAL A 76 -2.14 7.51 3.10
C VAL A 76 -3.33 6.67 3.57
N THR A 77 -3.84 6.90 4.79
CA THR A 77 -5.10 6.29 5.25
C THR A 77 -6.26 6.69 4.35
N GLU A 78 -6.43 8.00 4.09
CA GLU A 78 -7.48 8.51 3.21
C GLU A 78 -7.41 7.90 1.80
N TYR A 79 -6.20 7.71 1.28
CA TYR A 79 -5.99 7.03 0.00
C TYR A 79 -6.36 5.54 0.07
N SER A 80 -6.01 4.85 1.15
CA SER A 80 -6.34 3.44 1.40
C SER A 80 -7.85 3.22 1.37
N GLU A 81 -8.61 4.04 2.08
CA GLU A 81 -10.08 3.96 2.14
C GLU A 81 -10.72 4.15 0.76
N ARG A 82 -10.24 5.14 -0.01
CA ARG A 82 -10.72 5.37 -1.39
C ARG A 82 -10.40 4.18 -2.31
N LEU A 83 -9.21 3.59 -2.18
CA LEU A 83 -8.84 2.37 -2.91
C LEU A 83 -9.74 1.17 -2.56
N MET A 84 -10.13 1.00 -1.29
CA MET A 84 -11.07 -0.06 -0.91
C MET A 84 -12.42 0.14 -1.56
N GLY A 85 -12.92 1.38 -1.59
CA GLY A 85 -14.16 1.70 -2.29
C GLY A 85 -14.11 1.29 -3.77
N LEU A 86 -13.00 1.57 -4.46
CA LEU A 86 -12.80 1.14 -5.85
C LEU A 86 -12.69 -0.39 -5.97
N ALA A 87 -11.97 -1.06 -5.07
CA ALA A 87 -11.87 -2.52 -5.06
C ALA A 87 -13.25 -3.18 -4.91
N TYR A 88 -14.11 -2.66 -4.03
CA TYR A 88 -15.48 -3.16 -3.87
C TYR A 88 -16.32 -2.98 -5.13
N LYS A 89 -16.22 -1.84 -5.82
CA LYS A 89 -16.89 -1.65 -7.12
C LYS A 89 -16.43 -2.67 -8.16
N VAL A 90 -15.14 -3.00 -8.18
CA VAL A 90 -14.60 -4.03 -9.09
C VAL A 90 -15.19 -5.40 -8.74
N LEU A 91 -15.24 -5.77 -7.45
CA LEU A 91 -15.86 -7.03 -7.01
C LEU A 91 -17.35 -7.09 -7.32
N GLU A 92 -18.06 -5.97 -7.26
CA GLU A 92 -19.48 -5.87 -7.65
C GLU A 92 -19.66 -6.19 -9.14
N VAL A 93 -18.91 -5.51 -10.01
CA VAL A 93 -18.97 -5.73 -11.46
C VAL A 93 -18.62 -7.18 -11.82
N LEU A 94 -17.62 -7.77 -11.14
CA LEU A 94 -17.25 -9.17 -11.33
C LEU A 94 -18.36 -10.13 -10.88
N SER A 95 -19.04 -9.83 -9.76
CA SER A 95 -20.17 -10.65 -9.29
C SER A 95 -21.31 -10.65 -10.31
N GLU A 96 -21.67 -9.47 -10.84
CA GLU A 96 -22.69 -9.34 -11.88
C GLU A 96 -22.30 -10.07 -13.18
N ALA A 97 -21.04 -9.94 -13.62
CA ALA A 97 -20.54 -10.60 -14.81
C ALA A 97 -20.59 -12.15 -14.71
N MET A 98 -20.59 -12.68 -13.48
CA MET A 98 -20.73 -14.11 -13.20
C MET A 98 -22.19 -14.55 -13.00
N GLY A 99 -23.17 -13.63 -13.09
CA GLY A 99 -24.58 -13.91 -12.85
C GLY A 99 -24.93 -14.09 -11.36
N LEU A 100 -24.09 -13.56 -10.46
CA LEU A 100 -24.29 -13.60 -9.02
C LEU A 100 -24.97 -12.31 -8.53
N GLU A 101 -25.43 -12.31 -7.28
CA GLU A 101 -25.81 -11.05 -6.61
C GLU A 101 -24.60 -10.12 -6.50
N LYS A 102 -24.84 -8.81 -6.62
CA LYS A 102 -23.83 -7.73 -6.61
C LYS A 102 -22.77 -7.88 -5.51
N ASP A 103 -23.17 -8.20 -4.28
CA ASP A 103 -22.25 -8.31 -3.15
C ASP A 103 -21.65 -9.72 -2.94
N ALA A 104 -21.91 -10.68 -3.84
CA ALA A 104 -21.53 -12.08 -3.62
C ALA A 104 -20.02 -12.29 -3.39
N LEU A 105 -19.17 -11.73 -4.26
CA LEU A 105 -17.72 -11.87 -4.12
C LEU A 105 -17.19 -11.09 -2.91
N LYS A 106 -17.74 -9.90 -2.64
CA LYS A 106 -17.38 -9.10 -1.48
C LYS A 106 -17.70 -9.83 -0.17
N ASN A 107 -18.88 -10.43 -0.07
CA ASN A 107 -19.30 -11.19 1.12
C ASN A 107 -18.52 -12.50 1.28
N ALA A 108 -18.04 -13.09 0.18
CA ALA A 108 -17.14 -14.24 0.24
C ALA A 108 -15.75 -13.87 0.78
N CYS A 109 -15.32 -12.61 0.63
CA CYS A 109 -14.09 -12.07 1.20
C CYS A 109 -14.31 -11.54 2.63
N VAL A 110 -14.68 -12.44 3.55
CA VAL A 110 -15.10 -12.12 4.94
C VAL A 110 -14.07 -11.29 5.71
N ASP A 111 -12.77 -11.58 5.53
CA ASP A 111 -11.65 -10.86 6.16
C ASP A 111 -10.71 -10.27 5.09
N MET A 112 -11.11 -9.16 4.46
CA MET A 112 -10.21 -8.45 3.55
C MET A 112 -9.20 -7.63 4.34
N GLU A 113 -7.95 -8.07 4.30
CA GLU A 113 -6.82 -7.26 4.73
C GLU A 113 -6.37 -6.33 3.59
N GLN A 114 -6.33 -5.02 3.86
CA GLN A 114 -5.73 -4.05 2.95
C GLN A 114 -4.33 -3.68 3.42
N LYS A 115 -3.37 -3.77 2.51
CA LYS A 115 -1.98 -3.36 2.73
C LYS A 115 -1.51 -2.43 1.63
N ILE A 116 -0.89 -1.31 2.01
CA ILE A 116 -0.23 -0.42 1.07
C ILE A 116 1.27 -0.73 1.09
N PHE A 117 1.78 -1.12 -0.07
CA PHE A 117 3.20 -1.30 -0.31
C PHE A 117 3.74 -0.09 -1.06
N VAL A 118 4.66 0.64 -0.43
CA VAL A 118 5.39 1.73 -1.08
C VAL A 118 6.78 1.22 -1.41
N THR A 119 7.09 1.12 -2.69
CA THR A 119 8.39 0.65 -3.17
C THR A 119 9.20 1.80 -3.75
N TYR A 120 10.43 1.95 -3.29
CA TYR A 120 11.38 2.92 -3.84
C TYR A 120 12.52 2.21 -4.58
N PHE A 121 12.73 2.65 -5.81
CA PHE A 121 13.79 2.16 -6.68
C PHE A 121 14.88 3.24 -6.76
N PRO A 122 16.03 3.06 -6.07
CA PRO A 122 17.15 3.98 -6.21
C PRO A 122 17.68 3.95 -7.64
N LYS A 123 18.20 5.09 -8.10
CA LYS A 123 18.88 5.18 -9.40
C LYS A 123 20.03 4.17 -9.43
N THR A 124 20.10 3.39 -10.51
CA THR A 124 21.27 2.56 -10.82
C THR A 124 22.48 3.47 -11.10
N PRO A 125 23.69 3.12 -10.60
CA PRO A 125 24.93 3.80 -10.94
C PRO A 125 25.17 3.87 -12.45
#